data_AF-A0A0V7Z5L9-F1
#
_entry.id   AF-A0A0V7Z5L9-F1
#
_cell.length_a   1.000
_cell.length_b   1.000
_cell.length_c   1.000
_cell.angle_alpha   90.00
_cell.angle_beta   90.00
_cell.angle_gamma   90.00
#
_symmetry.space_group_name_H-M   'P 1'
#
loop_
_entity.id
_entity.type
_entity.pdbx_description
1 polymer ?
#
loop_
_entity_poly.entity_id
_entity_poly.type
_entity_poly.pdbx_seq_one_letter_code
_entity_poly.pdbx_strand_id
1 'polypeptide(L)'
;MTATNASLNDRTGRPGFAVIPVLDLRGGRVVRARRGERSSYAPIETPLAKGSEPAPPPPRLLDAWPARTVYVADLDAIMDGAGPNLAVLEAIARACPGIGLWVDAGFSDSADVATFLATGLGRPVIGSESQADTRLVADLGDRAVLSLDTRGTERLGPASLHDDPSLWPLDVIAMTLARVGAGAGPDLDALRALRAPGRRVYAAGGVRGPDDLRALRDGGIAGALVASALHDGALRLAEAGDLA
;
A
#
# COMPACT_ATOMS: atom_id res chain seq x y z
N MET A 1 10.37 -13.72 19.51
CA MET A 1 11.13 -14.44 18.46
C MET A 1 11.03 -13.62 17.18
N THR A 2 12.08 -12.86 16.90
CA THR A 2 12.21 -11.97 15.75
C THR A 2 12.25 -12.80 14.47
N ALA A 3 11.27 -12.63 13.59
CA ALA A 3 11.33 -13.17 12.24
C ALA A 3 12.44 -12.42 11.50
N THR A 4 13.56 -13.12 11.30
CA THR A 4 14.72 -12.64 10.55
C THR A 4 14.29 -12.26 9.13
N ASN A 5 14.65 -11.04 8.74
CA ASN A 5 14.55 -10.46 7.41
C ASN A 5 15.26 -11.38 6.39
N ALA A 6 14.56 -12.38 5.88
CA ALA A 6 15.08 -13.26 4.84
C ALA A 6 15.05 -12.48 3.51
N SER A 7 16.24 -12.06 3.09
CA SER A 7 16.64 -11.57 1.77
C SER A 7 15.55 -11.59 0.71
N LEU A 8 15.09 -10.41 0.33
CA LEU A 8 14.23 -10.20 -0.84
C LEU A 8 14.96 -10.53 -2.16
N ASN A 9 16.24 -10.88 -2.17
CA ASN A 9 16.96 -10.99 -3.42
C ASN A 9 16.43 -12.12 -4.31
N ASP A 10 16.16 -11.80 -5.57
CA ASP A 10 15.84 -12.79 -6.59
C ASP A 10 17.05 -13.70 -6.87
N ARG A 11 16.84 -14.73 -7.69
CA ARG A 11 17.89 -15.70 -8.07
C ARG A 11 19.10 -15.08 -8.79
N THR A 12 19.03 -13.79 -9.15
CA THR A 12 20.10 -13.02 -9.81
C THR A 12 20.81 -12.04 -8.86
N GLY A 13 20.46 -12.04 -7.57
CA GLY A 13 21.08 -11.19 -6.56
C GLY A 13 20.55 -9.75 -6.54
N ARG A 14 19.49 -9.44 -7.29
CA ARG A 14 18.79 -8.15 -7.22
C ARG A 14 17.78 -8.16 -6.09
N PRO A 15 17.60 -7.09 -5.31
CA PRO A 15 16.48 -7.00 -4.38
C PRO A 15 15.18 -7.24 -5.15
N GLY A 16 14.40 -8.22 -4.71
CA GLY A 16 13.19 -8.67 -5.39
C GLY A 16 12.14 -7.59 -5.41
N PHE A 17 11.38 -7.56 -6.50
CA PHE A 17 10.33 -6.58 -6.73
C PHE A 17 9.01 -7.05 -6.10
N ALA A 18 8.44 -6.27 -5.20
CA ALA A 18 7.22 -6.65 -4.50
C ALA A 18 5.97 -6.09 -5.17
N VAL A 19 5.09 -6.96 -5.67
CA VAL A 19 3.71 -6.58 -5.99
C VAL A 19 2.87 -6.74 -4.72
N ILE A 20 2.27 -5.64 -4.26
CA ILE A 20 1.48 -5.56 -3.03
C ILE A 20 0.01 -5.34 -3.41
N PRO A 21 -0.86 -6.35 -3.28
CA PRO A 21 -2.29 -6.19 -3.52
C PRO A 21 -2.89 -5.14 -2.57
N VAL A 22 -3.82 -4.34 -3.08
CA VAL A 22 -4.52 -3.28 -2.35
C VAL A 22 -5.98 -3.68 -2.09
N LEU A 23 -6.43 -3.48 -0.86
CA LEU A 23 -7.82 -3.58 -0.44
C LEU A 23 -8.29 -2.23 0.09
N ASP A 24 -9.16 -1.55 -0.65
CA ASP A 24 -9.86 -0.37 -0.15
C ASP A 24 -11.15 -0.82 0.55
N LEU A 25 -11.36 -0.41 1.80
CA LEU A 25 -12.53 -0.76 2.62
C LEU A 25 -13.43 0.45 2.84
N ARG A 26 -14.75 0.27 2.73
CA ARG A 26 -15.76 1.25 3.14
C ARG A 26 -17.03 0.55 3.59
N GLY A 27 -17.60 0.96 4.72
CA GLY A 27 -18.72 0.26 5.36
C GLY A 27 -18.43 -1.23 5.61
N GLY A 28 -17.17 -1.57 5.91
CA GLY A 28 -16.71 -2.95 6.08
C GLY A 28 -16.69 -3.81 4.81
N ARG A 29 -16.77 -3.19 3.62
CA ARG A 29 -16.79 -3.89 2.31
C ARG A 29 -15.67 -3.40 1.43
N VAL A 30 -15.19 -4.26 0.54
CA VAL A 30 -14.19 -3.85 -0.45
C VAL A 30 -14.83 -2.97 -1.52
N VAL A 31 -14.20 -1.81 -1.76
CA VAL A 31 -14.62 -0.82 -2.75
C VAL A 31 -13.54 -0.64 -3.81
N ARG A 32 -13.91 -0.02 -4.93
CA ARG A 32 -12.99 0.30 -6.02
C ARG A 32 -12.59 1.77 -5.98
N ALA A 33 -11.28 2.01 -5.97
CA ALA A 33 -10.73 3.34 -6.11
C ALA A 33 -11.01 3.99 -7.47
N ARG A 34 -11.23 5.31 -7.45
CA ARG A 34 -11.46 6.15 -8.62
C ARG A 34 -10.78 7.51 -8.46
N ARG A 35 -9.64 7.70 -9.13
CA ARG A 35 -8.86 8.96 -9.22
C ARG A 35 -8.51 9.62 -7.88
N GLY A 36 -8.43 8.85 -6.80
CA GLY A 36 -8.25 9.41 -5.45
C GLY A 36 -9.45 10.23 -4.95
N GLU A 37 -10.56 10.27 -5.69
CA GLU A 37 -11.82 10.88 -5.28
C GLU A 37 -12.55 9.90 -4.36
N ARG A 38 -12.09 9.79 -3.11
CA ARG A 38 -12.56 8.79 -2.13
C ARG A 38 -14.08 8.82 -1.91
N SER A 39 -14.71 9.98 -2.02
CA SER A 39 -16.17 10.13 -1.96
C SER A 39 -16.91 9.37 -3.06
N SER A 40 -16.28 9.15 -4.21
CA SER A 40 -16.83 8.45 -5.38
C SER A 40 -16.58 6.94 -5.38
N TYR A 41 -15.90 6.40 -4.37
CA TYR A 41 -15.58 4.97 -4.30
C TYR A 41 -16.86 4.19 -4.01
N ALA A 42 -17.10 3.18 -4.83
CA ALA A 42 -18.28 2.32 -4.79
C ALA A 42 -17.88 0.86 -4.54
N PRO A 43 -18.78 0.01 -4.00
CA PRO A 43 -18.55 -1.42 -3.87
C PRO A 43 -18.03 -2.04 -5.17
N ILE A 44 -17.04 -2.92 -5.04
CA ILE A 44 -16.43 -3.55 -6.22
C ILE A 44 -17.33 -4.68 -6.76
N GLU A 45 -17.58 -4.68 -8.06
CA GLU A 45 -18.16 -5.81 -8.79
C GLU A 45 -17.13 -6.32 -9.80
N THR A 46 -16.39 -7.36 -9.43
CA THR A 46 -15.35 -7.95 -10.31
C THR A 46 -15.40 -9.47 -10.27
N PRO A 47 -14.77 -10.18 -11.22
CA PRO A 47 -14.65 -11.63 -11.15
C PRO A 47 -13.99 -12.13 -9.85
N LEU A 48 -13.08 -11.34 -9.26
CA LEU A 48 -12.37 -11.65 -8.02
C LEU A 48 -13.12 -11.22 -6.74
N ALA A 49 -14.09 -10.31 -6.86
CA ALA A 49 -14.97 -9.87 -5.78
C ALA A 49 -16.40 -9.76 -6.33
N LYS A 50 -17.12 -10.89 -6.32
CA LYS A 50 -18.54 -10.94 -6.67
C LYS A 50 -19.35 -10.75 -5.40
N GLY A 51 -20.18 -9.72 -5.37
CA GLY A 51 -21.09 -9.47 -4.27
C GLY A 51 -20.40 -8.82 -3.08
N SER A 52 -21.16 -7.95 -2.42
CA SER A 52 -20.79 -7.15 -1.27
C SER A 52 -20.67 -7.97 0.02
N GLU A 53 -19.97 -9.11 -0.02
CA GLU A 53 -19.84 -9.99 1.13
C GLU A 53 -18.81 -9.46 2.15
N PRO A 54 -19.07 -9.59 3.46
CA PRO A 54 -18.23 -8.99 4.51
C PRO A 54 -16.87 -9.68 4.76
N ALA A 55 -16.51 -10.77 4.06
CA ALA A 55 -15.18 -11.40 4.15
C ALA A 55 -14.93 -12.49 3.07
N PRO A 56 -13.69 -12.66 2.53
CA PRO A 56 -12.77 -11.61 2.14
C PRO A 56 -12.22 -11.85 0.69
N PRO A 57 -12.05 -10.82 -0.16
CA PRO A 57 -11.32 -10.93 -1.43
C PRO A 57 -9.82 -11.31 -1.34
N PRO A 58 -9.07 -11.20 -0.21
CA PRO A 58 -7.65 -11.51 -0.20
C PRO A 58 -7.23 -12.92 -0.63
N PRO A 59 -7.90 -14.05 -0.30
CA PRO A 59 -7.51 -15.35 -0.84
C PRO A 59 -7.52 -15.38 -2.38
N ARG A 60 -8.55 -14.81 -3.02
CA ARG A 60 -8.64 -14.76 -4.49
C ARG A 60 -7.61 -13.82 -5.13
N LEU A 61 -7.29 -12.72 -4.46
CA LEU A 61 -6.21 -11.83 -4.88
C LEU A 61 -4.84 -12.52 -4.73
N LEU A 62 -4.65 -13.29 -3.66
CA LEU A 62 -3.43 -14.05 -3.40
C LEU A 62 -3.31 -15.27 -4.33
N ASP A 63 -4.42 -15.85 -4.78
CA ASP A 63 -4.46 -16.85 -5.84
C ASP A 63 -3.99 -16.25 -7.18
N ALA A 64 -4.37 -14.99 -7.45
CA ALA A 64 -3.93 -14.28 -8.65
C ALA A 64 -2.45 -13.85 -8.58
N TRP A 65 -1.98 -13.51 -7.37
CA TRP A 65 -0.61 -13.11 -7.10
C TRP A 65 -0.15 -13.50 -5.69
N PRO A 66 0.85 -14.39 -5.51
CA PRO A 66 1.29 -14.88 -4.19
C PRO A 66 2.14 -13.85 -3.44
N ALA A 67 1.52 -12.73 -3.05
CA ALA A 67 2.17 -11.68 -2.29
C ALA A 67 2.47 -12.13 -0.85
N ARG A 68 3.45 -11.48 -0.22
CA ARG A 68 3.75 -11.63 1.23
C ARG A 68 3.12 -10.54 2.08
N THR A 69 2.61 -9.49 1.43
CA THR A 69 2.07 -8.31 2.09
C THR A 69 0.85 -7.83 1.31
N VAL A 70 -0.18 -7.40 2.04
CA VAL A 70 -1.36 -6.74 1.49
C VAL A 70 -1.47 -5.36 2.12
N TYR A 71 -1.76 -4.37 1.29
CA TYR A 71 -2.11 -3.03 1.73
C TYR A 71 -3.62 -2.94 1.93
N VAL A 72 -4.05 -2.40 3.07
CA VAL A 72 -5.45 -2.23 3.42
C VAL A 72 -5.69 -0.77 3.76
N ALA A 73 -6.50 -0.07 2.97
CA ALA A 73 -6.98 1.27 3.28
C ALA A 73 -8.37 1.19 3.90
N ASP A 74 -8.50 1.61 5.15
CA ASP A 74 -9.79 1.79 5.81
C ASP A 74 -10.30 3.22 5.54
N LEU A 75 -11.18 3.37 4.56
CA LEU A 75 -11.68 4.69 4.15
C LEU A 75 -12.64 5.28 5.16
N ASP A 76 -13.33 4.45 5.95
CA ASP A 76 -14.18 4.96 7.03
C ASP A 76 -13.29 5.64 8.09
N ALA A 77 -12.15 5.03 8.42
CA ALA A 77 -11.16 5.63 9.31
C ALA A 77 -10.51 6.89 8.71
N ILE A 78 -10.01 6.79 7.47
CA ILE A 78 -9.30 7.89 6.80
C ILE A 78 -10.19 9.11 6.57
N MET A 79 -11.45 8.91 6.22
CA MET A 79 -12.36 10.01 5.84
C MET A 79 -13.19 10.53 7.00
N ASP A 80 -13.68 9.63 7.86
CA ASP A 80 -14.66 9.97 8.89
C ASP A 80 -14.02 10.04 10.29
N GLY A 81 -12.72 9.75 10.42
CA GLY A 81 -11.98 9.78 11.67
C GLY A 81 -12.35 8.63 12.63
N ALA A 82 -12.95 7.56 12.10
CA ALA A 82 -13.18 6.35 12.87
C ALA A 82 -11.83 5.65 13.20
N GLY A 83 -11.79 4.86 14.26
CA GLY A 83 -10.68 3.93 14.46
C GLY A 83 -10.67 2.82 13.39
N PRO A 84 -9.53 2.15 13.16
CA PRO A 84 -9.46 1.07 12.18
C PRO A 84 -10.47 -0.04 12.50
N ASN A 85 -11.09 -0.61 11.46
CA ASN A 85 -12.04 -1.70 11.59
C ASN A 85 -11.34 -3.03 11.92
N LEU A 86 -11.04 -3.22 13.21
CA LEU A 86 -10.29 -4.37 13.71
C LEU A 86 -10.93 -5.71 13.35
N ALA A 87 -12.27 -5.79 13.35
CA ALA A 87 -12.98 -7.02 13.00
C ALA A 87 -12.71 -7.47 11.57
N VAL A 88 -12.64 -6.53 10.61
CA VAL A 88 -12.31 -6.85 9.22
C VAL A 88 -10.83 -7.22 9.08
N LEU A 89 -9.93 -6.50 9.76
CA LEU A 89 -8.51 -6.82 9.75
C LEU A 89 -8.21 -8.20 10.33
N GLU A 90 -8.86 -8.58 11.43
CA GLU A 90 -8.80 -9.93 12.02
C GLU A 90 -9.32 -11.01 11.06
N ALA A 91 -10.41 -10.74 10.35
CA ALA A 91 -10.95 -11.66 9.36
C ALA A 91 -9.98 -11.86 8.19
N ILE A 92 -9.33 -10.80 7.72
CA ILE A 92 -8.29 -10.87 6.69
C ILE A 92 -7.09 -11.68 7.18
N ALA A 93 -6.56 -11.37 8.37
CA ALA A 93 -5.42 -12.07 8.94
C ALA A 93 -5.68 -13.57 9.13
N ARG A 94 -6.91 -13.93 9.53
CA ARG A 94 -7.34 -15.34 9.68
C ARG A 94 -7.47 -16.06 8.34
N ALA A 95 -7.99 -15.38 7.32
CA ALA A 95 -8.15 -15.95 5.99
C ALA A 95 -6.81 -16.11 5.24
N CYS A 96 -5.80 -15.31 5.61
CA CYS A 96 -4.51 -15.26 4.93
C CYS A 96 -3.35 -15.36 5.95
N PRO A 97 -3.20 -16.52 6.62
CA PRO A 97 -2.19 -16.68 7.65
C PRO A 97 -0.77 -16.48 7.07
N GLY A 98 0.05 -15.71 7.79
CA GLY A 98 1.45 -15.42 7.40
C GLY A 98 1.61 -14.27 6.41
N ILE A 99 0.53 -13.64 5.95
CA ILE A 99 0.57 -12.41 5.17
C ILE A 99 0.71 -11.21 6.10
N GLY A 100 1.67 -10.33 5.82
CA GLY A 100 1.78 -9.05 6.51
C GLY A 100 0.72 -8.06 6.05
N LEU A 101 0.15 -7.28 6.96
CA LEU A 101 -0.77 -6.20 6.63
C LEU A 101 -0.08 -4.85 6.79
N TRP A 102 -0.16 -4.03 5.75
CA TRP A 102 0.10 -2.59 5.84
C TRP A 102 -1.25 -1.89 5.90
N VAL A 103 -1.55 -1.27 7.04
CA VAL A 103 -2.88 -0.73 7.32
C VAL A 103 -2.82 0.79 7.32
N ASP A 104 -3.53 1.39 6.37
CA ASP A 104 -3.78 2.82 6.33
C ASP A 104 -5.16 3.10 6.90
N ALA A 105 -5.20 3.84 8.01
CA ALA A 105 -6.41 4.21 8.72
C ALA A 105 -6.38 5.70 9.12
N GLY A 106 -5.60 6.53 8.43
CA GLY A 106 -5.51 7.97 8.73
C GLY A 106 -4.80 8.28 10.05
N PHE A 107 -3.86 7.41 10.48
CA PHE A 107 -3.12 7.56 11.73
C PHE A 107 -2.41 8.92 11.82
N SER A 108 -2.79 9.72 12.81
CA SER A 108 -2.19 11.04 13.10
C SER A 108 -1.86 11.23 14.58
N ASP A 109 -2.27 10.29 15.44
CA ASP A 109 -2.02 10.32 16.88
C ASP A 109 -1.19 9.12 17.36
N SER A 110 -0.25 9.39 18.27
CA SER A 110 0.69 8.38 18.78
C SER A 110 0.02 7.32 19.66
N ALA A 111 -1.04 7.65 20.40
CA ALA A 111 -1.77 6.72 21.26
C ALA A 111 -2.64 5.77 20.44
N ASP A 112 -3.28 6.28 19.38
CA ASP A 112 -4.04 5.44 18.43
C ASP A 112 -3.12 4.45 17.71
N VAL A 113 -1.95 4.91 17.27
CA VAL A 113 -0.94 4.02 16.67
C VAL A 113 -0.43 2.98 17.66
N ALA A 114 -0.15 3.36 18.91
CA ALA A 114 0.28 2.41 19.93
C ALA A 114 -0.78 1.35 20.22
N THR A 115 -2.06 1.76 20.27
CA THR A 115 -3.20 0.86 20.44
C THR A 115 -3.31 -0.11 19.27
N PHE A 116 -3.18 0.37 18.04
CA PHE A 116 -3.18 -0.47 16.85
C PHE A 116 -2.02 -1.47 16.83
N LEU A 117 -0.80 -1.01 17.10
CA LEU A 117 0.39 -1.88 17.16
C LEU A 117 0.25 -2.99 18.21
N ALA A 118 -0.41 -2.73 19.33
CA ALA A 118 -0.65 -3.72 20.38
C ALA A 118 -1.57 -4.87 19.93
N THR A 119 -2.37 -4.68 18.89
CA THR A 119 -3.21 -5.76 18.30
C THR A 119 -2.37 -6.82 17.58
N GLY A 120 -1.18 -6.46 17.10
CA GLY A 120 -0.33 -7.32 16.28
C GLY A 120 -0.89 -7.62 14.88
N LEU A 121 -1.95 -6.92 14.44
CA LEU A 121 -2.62 -7.18 13.16
C LEU A 121 -1.82 -6.70 11.93
N GLY A 122 -0.91 -5.74 12.10
CA GLY A 122 -0.15 -5.21 10.98
C GLY A 122 0.78 -4.06 11.34
N ARG A 123 1.40 -3.48 10.32
CA ARG A 123 2.18 -2.23 10.43
C ARG A 123 1.30 -1.05 10.01
N PRO A 124 1.26 0.04 10.79
CA PRO A 124 0.53 1.24 10.40
C PRO A 124 1.23 1.93 9.23
N VAL A 125 0.43 2.40 8.28
CA VAL A 125 0.84 3.32 7.23
C VAL A 125 0.56 4.73 7.73
N ILE A 126 1.58 5.57 7.76
CA ILE A 126 1.48 6.97 8.14
C ILE A 126 1.46 7.78 6.85
N GLY A 127 0.26 8.19 6.42
CA GLY A 127 0.08 9.08 5.27
C GLY A 127 0.50 10.50 5.59
N SER A 128 1.34 11.10 4.75
CA SER A 128 1.81 12.48 4.93
C SER A 128 0.65 13.47 4.92
N GLU A 129 -0.42 13.19 4.15
CA GLU A 129 -1.62 14.05 4.12
C GLU A 129 -2.34 14.16 5.48
N SER A 130 -2.16 13.17 6.36
CA SER A 130 -2.76 13.13 7.70
C SER A 130 -1.86 13.73 8.78
N GLN A 131 -0.65 14.19 8.44
CA GLN A 131 0.32 14.69 9.43
C GLN A 131 0.35 16.22 9.50
N ALA A 132 0.51 16.75 10.72
CA ALA A 132 0.79 18.16 10.96
C ALA A 132 2.29 18.46 11.10
N ASP A 133 3.08 17.48 11.53
CA ASP A 133 4.54 17.59 11.71
C ASP A 133 5.24 16.23 11.42
N THR A 134 6.53 16.13 11.73
CA THR A 134 7.36 14.94 11.45
C THR A 134 7.50 13.97 12.63
N ARG A 135 6.96 14.32 13.81
CA ARG A 135 7.28 13.63 15.07
C ARG A 135 6.82 12.18 15.06
N LEU A 136 5.58 11.94 14.65
CA LEU A 136 5.00 10.59 14.62
C LEU A 136 5.82 9.65 13.74
N VAL A 137 6.22 10.12 12.55
CA VAL A 137 7.05 9.33 11.62
C VAL A 137 8.41 9.03 12.23
N ALA A 138 9.07 10.03 12.83
CA ALA A 138 10.38 9.88 13.46
C ALA A 138 10.35 8.92 14.67
N ASP A 139 9.32 9.01 15.51
CA ASP A 139 9.16 8.18 16.71
C ASP A 139 8.85 6.71 16.39
N LEU A 140 8.15 6.47 15.28
CA LEU A 140 7.80 5.12 14.85
C LEU A 140 8.96 4.43 14.14
N GLY A 141 9.67 5.14 13.26
CA GLY A 141 10.69 4.57 12.39
C GLY A 141 10.17 3.32 11.67
N ASP A 142 10.98 2.26 11.61
CA ASP A 142 10.67 1.02 10.87
C ASP A 142 9.45 0.23 11.41
N ARG A 143 8.88 0.62 12.55
CA ARG A 143 7.60 0.07 13.02
C ARG A 143 6.42 0.46 12.13
N ALA A 144 6.58 1.52 11.34
CA ALA A 144 5.58 2.02 10.41
C ALA A 144 6.07 1.93 8.95
N VAL A 145 5.15 2.21 8.03
CA VAL A 145 5.42 2.52 6.63
C VAL A 145 5.04 3.98 6.42
N LEU A 146 5.87 4.77 5.75
CA LEU A 146 5.53 6.16 5.41
C LEU A 146 4.86 6.20 4.04
N SER A 147 3.72 6.86 3.88
CA SER A 147 3.18 7.21 2.56
C SER A 147 3.40 8.68 2.28
N LEU A 148 4.17 9.00 1.25
CA LEU A 148 4.34 10.34 0.72
C LEU A 148 3.26 10.60 -0.32
N ASP A 149 2.30 11.44 0.06
CA ASP A 149 1.07 11.64 -0.70
C ASP A 149 1.17 12.87 -1.60
N THR A 150 0.80 12.69 -2.87
CA THR A 150 0.76 13.76 -3.87
C THR A 150 -0.56 13.76 -4.62
N ARG A 151 -1.03 14.96 -4.98
CA ARG A 151 -2.18 15.15 -5.88
C ARG A 151 -1.75 16.03 -7.04
N GLY A 152 -1.54 15.41 -8.20
CA GLY A 152 -0.89 16.11 -9.32
C GLY A 152 0.55 16.44 -8.94
N THR A 153 0.92 17.71 -9.00
CA THR A 153 2.25 18.20 -8.57
C THR A 153 2.27 18.68 -7.12
N GLU A 154 1.12 18.70 -6.44
CA GLU A 154 1.02 19.16 -5.05
C GLU A 154 1.42 18.04 -4.10
N ARG A 155 2.27 18.39 -3.12
CA ARG A 155 2.68 17.51 -2.02
C ARG A 155 1.77 17.76 -0.83
N LEU A 156 1.19 16.69 -0.28
CA LEU A 156 0.26 16.78 0.84
C LEU A 156 1.00 16.52 2.15
N GLY A 157 0.76 17.37 3.15
CA GLY A 157 1.41 17.29 4.45
C GLY A 157 2.69 18.13 4.57
N PRO A 158 3.47 17.92 5.65
CA PRO A 158 4.68 18.69 5.95
C PRO A 158 5.75 18.51 4.86
N ALA A 159 6.26 19.60 4.31
CA ALA A 159 7.29 19.58 3.27
C ALA A 159 8.55 18.79 3.70
N SER A 160 8.93 18.86 4.97
CA SER A 160 10.06 18.12 5.54
C SER A 160 9.93 16.60 5.38
N LEU A 161 8.71 16.04 5.45
CA LEU A 161 8.50 14.61 5.18
C LEU A 161 8.81 14.26 3.73
N HIS A 162 8.64 15.18 2.79
CA HIS A 162 8.94 14.94 1.37
C HIS A 162 10.40 15.23 1.02
N ASP A 163 11.02 16.18 1.72
CA ASP A 163 12.33 16.73 1.36
C ASP A 163 13.51 16.09 2.11
N ASP A 164 13.27 15.44 3.26
CA ASP A 164 14.33 14.87 4.10
C ASP A 164 14.20 13.35 4.25
N PRO A 165 14.90 12.57 3.40
CA PRO A 165 14.94 11.12 3.50
C PRO A 165 15.54 10.57 4.79
N SER A 166 16.22 11.39 5.61
CA SER A 166 16.73 10.96 6.93
C SER A 166 15.61 10.70 7.93
N LEU A 167 14.43 11.29 7.70
CA LEU A 167 13.22 11.07 8.50
C LEU A 167 12.46 9.80 8.08
N TRP A 168 12.78 9.23 6.92
CA TRP A 168 12.00 8.14 6.37
C TRP A 168 12.33 6.82 7.06
N PRO A 169 11.31 5.99 7.37
CA PRO A 169 11.53 4.60 7.71
C PRO A 169 12.04 3.82 6.49
N LEU A 170 12.40 2.55 6.71
CA LEU A 170 12.87 1.65 5.65
C LEU A 170 11.88 1.57 4.47
N ASP A 171 10.58 1.56 4.74
CA ASP A 171 9.54 1.39 3.73
C ASP A 171 8.78 2.69 3.48
N VAL A 172 8.84 3.16 2.22
CA VAL A 172 8.20 4.40 1.80
C VAL A 172 7.31 4.12 0.60
N ILE A 173 6.03 4.43 0.72
CA ILE A 173 5.08 4.45 -0.38
C ILE A 173 5.13 5.84 -1.01
N ALA A 174 5.24 5.91 -2.33
CA ALA A 174 5.05 7.12 -3.10
C ALA A 174 3.66 7.07 -3.73
N MET A 175 2.70 7.74 -3.08
CA MET A 175 1.28 7.72 -3.43
C MET A 175 0.94 8.90 -4.34
N THR A 176 0.63 8.61 -5.60
CA THR A 176 0.12 9.61 -6.56
C THR A 176 -1.40 9.50 -6.67
N LEU A 177 -2.12 10.18 -5.78
CA LEU A 177 -3.59 10.06 -5.62
C LEU A 177 -4.35 10.29 -6.92
N ALA A 178 -3.95 11.28 -7.73
CA ALA A 178 -4.59 11.58 -9.01
C ALA A 178 -4.49 10.43 -10.05
N ARG A 179 -3.52 9.51 -9.88
CA ARG A 179 -3.32 8.35 -10.76
C ARG A 179 -3.98 7.07 -10.23
N VAL A 180 -4.40 7.04 -8.96
CA VAL A 180 -5.05 5.87 -8.35
C VAL A 180 -6.34 5.56 -9.11
N GLY A 181 -6.49 4.34 -9.64
CA GLY A 181 -7.66 3.94 -10.43
C GLY A 181 -7.83 4.69 -11.76
N ALA A 182 -6.85 5.48 -12.21
CA ALA A 182 -6.94 6.25 -13.45
C ALA A 182 -6.44 5.50 -14.70
N GLY A 183 -5.64 4.44 -14.52
CA GLY A 183 -5.03 3.69 -15.63
C GLY A 183 -4.01 4.50 -16.45
N ALA A 184 -3.44 5.55 -15.87
CA ALA A 184 -2.54 6.49 -16.55
C ALA A 184 -1.06 6.06 -16.57
N GLY A 185 -0.72 4.92 -15.98
CA GLY A 185 0.66 4.52 -15.71
C GLY A 185 1.24 5.21 -14.47
N PRO A 186 2.27 4.62 -13.84
CA PRO A 186 3.00 5.22 -12.73
C PRO A 186 3.84 6.42 -13.20
N ASP A 187 4.12 7.35 -12.29
CA ASP A 187 4.99 8.49 -12.54
C ASP A 187 6.46 8.13 -12.31
N LEU A 188 7.10 7.56 -13.34
CA LEU A 188 8.46 7.00 -13.20
C LEU A 188 9.51 8.05 -12.81
N ASP A 189 9.38 9.28 -13.29
CA ASP A 189 10.35 10.33 -13.00
C ASP A 189 10.21 10.83 -11.56
N ALA A 190 8.97 11.06 -11.09
CA ALA A 190 8.74 11.37 -9.68
C ALA A 190 9.24 10.26 -8.75
N LEU A 191 9.00 9.00 -9.10
CA LEU A 191 9.44 7.84 -8.31
C LEU A 191 10.97 7.73 -8.24
N ARG A 192 11.68 8.01 -9.35
CA ARG A 192 13.15 8.03 -9.36
C ARG A 192 13.71 9.13 -8.46
N ALA A 193 13.07 10.30 -8.43
CA ALA A 193 13.49 11.42 -7.58
C ALA A 193 13.34 11.12 -6.08
N LEU A 194 12.40 10.25 -5.71
CA LEU A 194 12.19 9.82 -4.32
C LEU A 194 13.13 8.69 -3.88
N ARG A 195 14.07 8.23 -4.71
CA ARG A 195 15.01 7.19 -4.29
C ARG A 195 16.01 7.74 -3.27
N ALA A 196 16.16 7.02 -2.17
CA ALA A 196 17.14 7.33 -1.13
C ALA A 196 17.95 6.08 -0.73
N PRO A 197 19.28 6.18 -0.48
CA PRO A 197 20.10 5.04 -0.09
C PRO A 197 19.54 4.32 1.13
N GLY A 198 19.40 3.00 1.12
CA GLY A 198 18.89 2.24 2.27
C GLY A 198 17.39 2.37 2.53
N ARG A 199 16.62 3.01 1.63
CA ARG A 199 15.16 3.06 1.69
C ARG A 199 14.57 2.22 0.55
N ARG A 200 13.43 1.59 0.80
CA ARG A 200 12.64 0.84 -0.18
C ARG A 200 11.44 1.67 -0.57
N VAL A 201 11.43 2.17 -1.80
CA VAL A 201 10.34 2.98 -2.34
C VAL A 201 9.36 2.08 -3.08
N TYR A 202 8.07 2.22 -2.80
CA TYR A 202 6.98 1.47 -3.40
C TYR A 202 6.07 2.43 -4.16
N ALA A 203 5.80 2.14 -5.43
CA ALA A 203 4.92 2.97 -6.24
C ALA A 203 3.44 2.71 -5.90
N ALA A 204 2.63 3.76 -5.74
CA ALA A 204 1.20 3.63 -5.61
C ALA A 204 0.46 4.63 -6.51
N GLY A 205 -0.44 4.12 -7.36
CA GLY A 205 -1.21 4.90 -8.32
C GLY A 205 -0.82 4.63 -9.77
N GLY A 206 -1.80 4.21 -10.58
CA GLY A 206 -1.70 4.20 -12.04
C GLY A 206 -1.14 2.94 -12.70
N VAL A 207 -0.69 1.91 -11.97
CA VAL A 207 -0.18 0.67 -12.57
C VAL A 207 -1.23 0.01 -13.47
N ARG A 208 -0.86 -0.23 -14.74
CA ARG A 208 -1.75 -0.83 -15.75
C ARG A 208 -1.53 -2.32 -15.94
N GLY A 209 -0.32 -2.82 -15.72
CA GLY A 209 0.03 -4.22 -15.96
C GLY A 209 1.52 -4.52 -15.87
N PRO A 210 1.97 -5.68 -16.37
CA PRO A 210 3.34 -6.19 -16.23
C PRO A 210 4.44 -5.24 -16.70
N ASP A 211 4.24 -4.52 -17.81
CA ASP A 211 5.28 -3.66 -18.38
C ASP A 211 5.59 -2.45 -17.49
N ASP A 212 4.56 -1.88 -16.84
CA ASP A 212 4.75 -0.84 -15.84
C ASP A 212 5.56 -1.37 -14.65
N LEU A 213 5.30 -2.61 -14.20
CA LEU A 213 6.03 -3.22 -13.09
C LEU A 213 7.50 -3.48 -13.45
N ARG A 214 7.80 -3.94 -14.67
CA ARG A 214 9.17 -4.11 -15.16
C ARG A 214 9.89 -2.75 -15.21
N ALA A 215 9.23 -1.71 -15.72
CA ALA A 215 9.80 -0.37 -15.77
C ALA A 215 10.11 0.19 -14.36
N LEU A 216 9.25 -0.10 -13.38
CA LEU A 216 9.48 0.25 -11.98
C LEU A 216 10.68 -0.51 -11.38
N ARG A 217 10.73 -1.83 -11.57
CA ARG A 217 11.87 -2.67 -11.13
C ARG A 217 13.18 -2.16 -11.71
N ASP A 218 13.21 -1.93 -13.02
CA ASP A 218 14.41 -1.48 -13.73
C ASP A 218 14.79 -0.04 -13.35
N GLY A 219 13.84 0.76 -12.87
CA GLY A 219 14.05 2.07 -12.25
C GLY A 219 14.62 2.04 -10.83
N GLY A 220 14.77 0.86 -10.22
CA GLY A 220 15.24 0.67 -8.85
C GLY A 220 14.17 0.95 -7.78
N ILE A 221 12.90 0.82 -8.14
CA ILE A 221 11.77 0.84 -7.21
C ILE A 221 11.58 -0.55 -6.62
N ALA A 222 11.33 -0.62 -5.31
CA ALA A 222 11.27 -1.88 -4.56
C ALA A 222 9.98 -2.67 -4.80
N GLY A 223 8.91 -2.02 -5.27
CA GLY A 223 7.64 -2.66 -5.51
C GLY A 223 6.55 -1.69 -5.94
N ALA A 224 5.34 -2.22 -6.08
CA ALA A 224 4.16 -1.43 -6.40
C ALA A 224 2.92 -1.94 -5.66
N LEU A 225 2.09 -1.00 -5.22
CA LEU A 225 0.74 -1.24 -4.74
C LEU A 225 -0.20 -1.35 -5.95
N VAL A 226 -0.89 -2.48 -6.06
CA VAL A 226 -1.73 -2.80 -7.22
C VAL A 226 -3.14 -3.20 -6.77
N ALA A 227 -4.14 -2.45 -7.23
CA ALA A 227 -5.56 -2.76 -7.01
C ALA A 227 -6.21 -3.17 -8.35
N SER A 228 -6.54 -2.20 -9.20
CA SER A 228 -7.37 -2.39 -10.40
C SER A 228 -6.83 -3.45 -11.35
N ALA A 229 -5.53 -3.45 -11.66
CA ALA A 229 -4.94 -4.40 -12.61
C ALA A 229 -5.05 -5.86 -12.13
N LEU A 230 -4.96 -6.12 -10.82
CA LEU A 230 -5.21 -7.45 -10.25
C LEU A 230 -6.71 -7.78 -10.29
N HIS A 231 -7.56 -6.87 -9.84
CA HIS A 231 -9.02 -7.07 -9.80
C HIS A 231 -9.65 -7.30 -11.18
N ASP A 232 -9.15 -6.62 -12.20
CA ASP A 232 -9.59 -6.73 -13.59
C ASP A 232 -8.96 -7.93 -14.31
N GLY A 233 -7.97 -8.59 -13.69
CA GLY A 233 -7.24 -9.71 -14.26
C GLY A 233 -6.27 -9.32 -15.40
N ALA A 234 -5.93 -8.04 -15.51
CA ALA A 234 -4.90 -7.52 -16.42
C ALA A 234 -3.47 -7.82 -15.93
N LEU A 235 -3.33 -8.23 -14.67
CA LEU A 235 -2.10 -8.72 -14.08
C LEU A 235 -2.36 -10.10 -13.46
N ARG A 236 -1.70 -11.13 -13.99
CA ARG A 236 -1.63 -12.46 -13.39
C ARG A 236 -0.20 -12.96 -13.28
N LEU A 237 0.06 -13.85 -12.33
CA LEU A 237 1.37 -14.48 -12.15
C LEU A 237 1.94 -15.08 -13.46
N ALA A 238 1.10 -15.71 -14.27
CA ALA A 238 1.52 -16.32 -15.54
C ALA A 238 2.13 -15.32 -16.54
N GLU A 239 1.74 -14.05 -16.48
CA GLU A 239 2.18 -12.98 -17.41
C GLU A 239 3.39 -12.20 -16.90
N ALA A 240 3.71 -12.36 -15.61
CA ALA A 240 4.66 -11.57 -14.86
C ALA A 240 5.51 -12.43 -13.90
N GLY A 241 5.75 -13.71 -14.24
CA GLY A 241 6.50 -14.63 -13.39
C GLY A 241 7.96 -14.24 -13.15
N ASP A 242 8.51 -13.32 -13.96
CA ASP A 242 9.82 -12.70 -13.74
C ASP A 242 9.83 -11.65 -12.61
N LEU A 243 8.67 -11.31 -12.07
CA LEU A 243 8.46 -10.35 -10.98
C LEU A 243 8.06 -11.02 -9.66
N ALA A 244 7.98 -12.36 -9.62
CA ALA A 244 7.56 -13.15 -8.46
C ALA A 244 8.74 -13.86 -7.76
#